data_AF-A0AAN9K7W6-F1
#
_entry.id   AF-A0AAN9K7W6-F1
#
_cell.length_a   1.000
_cell.length_b   1.000
_cell.length_c   1.000
_cell.angle_alpha   90.00
_cell.angle_beta   90.00
_cell.angle_gamma   90.00
#
_symmetry.space_group_name_H-M   'P 1'
#
loop_
_entity.id
_entity.type
_entity.pdbx_description
1 polymer ?
#
loop_
_entity_poly.entity_id
_entity_poly.type
_entity_poly.pdbx_seq_one_letter_code
_entity_poly.pdbx_strand_id
1 'polypeptide(L)'
;MAPERNNCCTCCLSTLISLGITALFLWLTFRTSEPKCFIQSLYVPSLHHHNKNDTLVFQLKLQNDNKDKGVKYDAVRLAFRLFLDNTTTRPLANATLDAFYQGRGKTAHKWGSAVARGAGVNRTAATVNGKVFLRVEFTTSVKYKILMMFYMKRHRLFGGANVEMNVSSGEKVESKEIRLGAVPPRLESEAAEARGCSVAFVGLFVTGLFLTAFT
;
A
#
# COMPACT_ATOMS: atom_id res chain seq x y z
N MET A 1 9.59 -45.89 -48.22
CA MET A 1 9.41 -44.66 -47.43
C MET A 1 7.92 -44.44 -47.26
N ALA A 2 7.37 -44.80 -46.10
CA ALA A 2 5.95 -44.58 -45.82
C ALA A 2 5.74 -43.08 -45.50
N PRO A 3 4.68 -42.43 -46.02
CA PRO A 3 4.41 -41.03 -45.73
C PRO A 3 3.96 -40.88 -44.28
N GLU A 4 4.64 -40.02 -43.52
CA GLU A 4 4.17 -39.59 -42.20
C GLU A 4 2.77 -38.98 -42.35
N ARG A 5 1.77 -39.63 -41.74
CA ARG A 5 0.44 -39.07 -41.60
C ARG A 5 0.53 -37.95 -40.57
N ASN A 6 0.77 -36.73 -41.04
CA ASN A 6 0.76 -35.53 -40.21
C ASN A 6 -0.62 -35.42 -39.53
N ASN A 7 -0.65 -35.83 -38.26
CA ASN A 7 -1.84 -35.91 -37.42
C ASN A 7 -2.39 -34.50 -37.18
N CYS A 8 -3.46 -34.16 -37.89
CA CYS A 8 -4.23 -32.92 -37.72
C CYS A 8 -4.57 -32.66 -36.23
N CYS A 9 -4.84 -33.72 -35.46
CA CYS A 9 -5.09 -33.65 -34.01
C CYS A 9 -3.92 -33.10 -33.19
N THR A 10 -2.67 -33.42 -33.54
CA THR A 10 -1.47 -32.95 -32.81
C THR A 10 -1.26 -31.45 -33.02
N CYS A 11 -1.60 -30.94 -34.21
CA CYS A 11 -1.59 -29.50 -34.52
C CYS A 11 -2.67 -28.73 -33.75
N CYS A 12 -3.90 -29.27 -33.69
CA CYS A 12 -5.01 -28.67 -32.94
C CYS A 12 -4.74 -28.63 -31.43
N LEU A 13 -4.15 -29.69 -30.86
CA LEU A 13 -3.84 -29.70 -29.43
C LEU A 13 -2.72 -28.70 -29.07
N SER A 14 -1.67 -28.61 -29.90
CA SER A 14 -0.57 -27.65 -29.70
C SER A 14 -1.06 -26.19 -29.77
N THR A 15 -1.96 -25.89 -30.70
CA THR A 15 -2.56 -24.55 -30.82
C THR A 15 -3.43 -24.20 -29.61
N LEU A 16 -4.26 -25.13 -29.11
CA LEU A 16 -5.04 -24.90 -27.90
C LEU A 16 -4.18 -24.69 -26.65
N ILE A 17 -3.10 -25.46 -26.50
CA ILE A 17 -2.15 -25.30 -25.38
C ILE A 17 -1.45 -23.94 -25.45
N SER A 18 -0.97 -23.53 -26.63
CA SER A 18 -0.32 -22.23 -26.80
C SER A 18 -1.29 -21.05 -26.58
N LEU A 19 -2.54 -21.16 -27.02
CA LEU A 19 -3.62 -20.21 -26.71
C LEU A 19 -3.89 -20.12 -25.20
N GLY A 20 -3.94 -21.27 -24.50
CA GLY A 20 -4.11 -21.30 -23.05
C GLY A 20 -2.95 -20.66 -22.30
N ILE A 21 -1.71 -20.96 -22.69
CA ILE A 21 -0.50 -20.39 -22.08
C ILE A 21 -0.43 -18.88 -22.34
N THR A 22 -0.70 -18.43 -23.57
CA THR A 22 -0.71 -17.00 -23.89
C THR A 22 -1.81 -16.26 -23.14
N ALA A 23 -3.02 -16.83 -23.03
CA ALA A 23 -4.10 -16.27 -22.21
C ALA A 23 -3.70 -16.18 -20.72
N LEU A 24 -3.00 -17.18 -20.19
CA LEU A 24 -2.49 -17.16 -18.81
C LEU A 24 -1.44 -16.05 -18.60
N PHE A 25 -0.49 -15.90 -19.52
CA PHE A 25 0.51 -14.83 -19.45
C PHE A 25 -0.11 -13.44 -19.58
N LEU A 26 -1.07 -13.28 -20.49
CA LEU A 26 -1.84 -12.03 -20.60
C LEU A 26 -2.57 -11.74 -19.30
N TRP A 27 -3.31 -12.71 -18.75
CA TRP A 27 -4.01 -12.57 -17.47
C TRP A 27 -3.08 -12.14 -16.33
N LEU A 28 -1.93 -12.80 -16.18
CA LEU A 28 -0.93 -12.45 -15.16
C LEU A 28 -0.35 -11.05 -15.36
N THR A 29 -0.15 -10.63 -16.62
CA THR A 29 0.35 -9.29 -16.95
C THR A 29 -0.71 -8.22 -16.71
N PHE A 30 -2.00 -8.51 -16.89
CA PHE A 30 -3.05 -7.53 -16.60
C PHE A 30 -3.35 -7.37 -15.10
N ARG A 31 -3.04 -8.38 -14.28
CA ARG A 31 -3.23 -8.29 -12.82
C ARG A 31 -2.41 -7.12 -12.27
N THR A 32 -3.11 -6.15 -11.69
CA THR A 32 -2.51 -4.94 -11.14
C THR A 32 -2.70 -4.95 -9.64
N SER A 33 -1.61 -4.82 -8.91
CA SER A 33 -1.61 -4.70 -7.45
C SER A 33 -1.68 -3.22 -7.06
N GLU A 34 -2.46 -2.93 -6.03
CA GLU A 34 -2.49 -1.59 -5.44
C GLU A 34 -1.13 -1.26 -4.81
N PRO A 35 -0.58 -0.05 -5.03
CA PRO A 35 0.65 0.36 -4.38
C PRO A 35 0.42 0.47 -2.88
N LYS A 36 1.42 0.06 -2.09
CA LYS A 36 1.37 0.10 -0.64
C LYS A 36 1.91 1.43 -0.15
N CYS A 37 1.24 2.03 0.82
CA CYS A 37 1.64 3.30 1.41
C CYS A 37 2.05 3.07 2.87
N PHE A 38 3.18 3.64 3.28
CA PHE A 38 3.72 3.50 4.63
C PHE A 38 4.19 4.83 5.18
N ILE A 39 4.00 5.03 6.48
CA ILE A 39 4.65 6.10 7.25
C ILE A 39 5.96 5.56 7.79
N GLN A 40 7.05 6.07 7.22
CA GLN A 40 8.41 5.70 7.58
C GLN A 40 8.84 6.44 8.84
N SER A 41 8.83 7.77 8.78
CA SER A 41 9.12 8.64 9.92
C SER A 41 8.00 9.66 10.13
N LEU A 42 7.78 10.00 11.38
CA LEU A 42 6.82 11.02 11.80
C LEU A 42 7.40 11.71 13.03
N TYR A 43 7.54 13.03 12.92
CA TYR A 43 8.10 13.88 13.95
C TYR A 43 7.20 15.08 14.19
N VAL A 44 6.88 15.32 15.45
CA VAL A 44 6.03 16.40 15.91
C VAL A 44 6.81 17.17 16.97
N PRO A 45 7.49 18.27 16.61
CA PRO A 45 8.34 19.00 17.53
C PRO A 45 7.57 19.57 18.73
N SER A 46 6.30 19.92 18.57
CA SER A 46 5.45 20.41 19.67
C SER A 46 5.24 19.36 20.78
N LEU A 47 5.44 18.07 20.46
CA LEU A 47 5.48 16.97 21.42
C LEU A 47 6.85 16.82 22.08
N HIS A 48 7.89 17.55 21.69
CA HIS A 48 9.20 17.57 22.33
C HIS A 48 9.31 18.80 23.26
N HIS A 49 9.98 18.67 24.41
CA HIS A 49 10.01 19.67 25.50
C HIS A 49 10.15 21.14 25.04
N HIS A 50 9.27 22.01 25.55
CA HIS A 50 9.25 23.49 25.38
C HIS A 50 9.33 24.03 23.94
N ASN A 51 9.23 23.19 22.93
CA ASN A 51 9.24 23.62 21.54
C ASN A 51 7.86 24.14 21.15
N LYS A 52 7.80 25.40 20.74
CA LYS A 52 6.61 26.05 20.19
C LYS A 52 6.46 25.83 18.68
N ASN A 53 7.26 24.95 18.10
CA ASN A 53 7.21 24.67 16.67
C ASN A 53 6.10 23.66 16.37
N ASP A 54 5.01 24.15 15.82
CA ASP A 54 3.82 23.38 15.44
C ASP A 54 3.97 22.67 14.08
N THR A 55 5.17 22.69 13.47
CA THR A 55 5.41 22.06 12.17
C THR A 55 5.66 20.57 12.33
N LEU A 56 4.69 19.76 11.96
CA LEU A 56 4.82 18.31 11.84
C LEU A 56 5.62 17.96 10.59
N VAL A 57 6.58 17.07 10.71
CA VAL A 57 7.42 16.57 9.61
C VAL A 57 7.21 15.07 9.46
N PHE A 58 7.09 14.60 8.22
CA PHE A 58 6.85 13.19 7.95
C PHE A 58 7.56 12.71 6.68
N GLN A 59 7.80 11.41 6.62
CA GLN A 59 8.28 10.72 5.43
C GLN A 59 7.32 9.61 5.04
N LEU A 60 6.78 9.72 3.82
CA LEU A 60 5.91 8.74 3.20
C LEU A 60 6.75 7.82 2.30
N LYS A 61 6.58 6.51 2.46
CA LYS A 61 7.12 5.50 1.55
C LYS A 61 5.96 4.91 0.75
N LEU A 62 6.03 5.04 -0.57
CA LEU A 62 5.09 4.39 -1.48
C LEU A 62 5.81 3.29 -2.24
N GLN A 63 5.32 2.06 -2.13
CA GLN A 63 5.90 0.88 -2.75
C GLN A 63 5.01 0.41 -3.90
N ASN A 64 5.58 0.39 -5.10
CA ASN A 64 4.95 -0.19 -6.28
C ASN A 64 5.48 -1.61 -6.51
N ASP A 65 4.69 -2.61 -6.15
CA ASP A 65 5.05 -4.02 -6.35
C ASP A 65 4.84 -4.50 -7.79
N ASN A 66 4.24 -3.68 -8.66
CA ASN A 66 4.02 -4.02 -10.06
C ASN A 66 5.34 -3.90 -10.84
N LYS A 67 5.86 -5.03 -11.31
CA LYS A 67 7.13 -5.10 -12.07
C LYS A 67 7.02 -4.57 -13.50
N ASP A 68 5.81 -4.56 -14.04
CA ASP A 68 5.50 -4.26 -15.44
C ASP A 68 4.81 -2.89 -15.61
N LYS A 69 4.30 -2.29 -14.53
CA LYS A 69 3.49 -1.05 -14.57
C LYS A 69 4.09 0.06 -13.73
N GLY A 70 4.15 1.25 -14.32
CA GLY A 70 4.44 2.48 -13.58
C GLY A 70 3.17 3.01 -12.92
N VAL A 71 3.31 3.83 -11.90
CA VAL A 71 2.16 4.43 -11.19
C VAL A 71 2.29 5.95 -11.24
N LYS A 72 1.32 6.62 -11.84
CA LYS A 72 1.19 8.08 -11.76
C LYS A 72 0.22 8.41 -10.64
N TYR A 73 0.72 9.05 -9.59
CA TYR A 73 -0.09 9.56 -8.49
C TYR A 73 -0.55 10.97 -8.82
N ASP A 74 -1.77 11.26 -8.42
CA ASP A 74 -2.20 12.64 -8.24
C ASP A 74 -1.71 13.19 -6.91
N ALA A 75 -2.07 14.44 -6.63
CA ALA A 75 -1.79 15.05 -5.36
C ALA A 75 -2.23 14.13 -4.20
N VAL A 76 -1.28 13.75 -3.35
CA VAL A 76 -1.53 12.88 -2.20
C VAL A 76 -1.94 13.76 -1.04
N ARG A 77 -3.21 13.68 -0.65
CA ARG A 77 -3.75 14.43 0.49
C ARG A 77 -3.56 13.60 1.74
N LEU A 78 -2.95 14.20 2.76
CA LEU A 78 -2.73 13.61 4.07
C LEU A 78 -3.49 14.42 5.12
N ALA A 79 -4.22 13.72 5.99
CA ALA A 79 -4.90 14.30 7.12
C ALA A 79 -4.38 13.65 8.40
N PHE A 80 -3.83 14.48 9.28
CA PHE A 80 -3.35 14.09 10.59
C PHE A 80 -4.42 14.46 11.61
N ARG A 81 -4.86 13.49 12.41
CA ARG A 81 -5.83 13.68 13.48
C ARG A 81 -5.29 13.16 14.79
N LEU A 82 -5.52 13.91 15.86
CA LEU A 82 -5.10 13.57 17.20
C LEU A 82 -6.23 12.80 17.90
N PHE A 83 -5.92 11.69 18.56
CA PHE A 83 -6.90 11.03 19.43
C PHE A 83 -7.08 11.86 20.71
N LEU A 84 -8.34 12.12 21.06
CA LEU A 84 -8.73 12.70 22.35
C LEU A 84 -9.12 11.58 23.32
N ASP A 85 -9.83 10.59 22.80
CA ASP A 85 -10.24 9.36 23.49
C ASP A 85 -10.00 8.15 22.58
N ASN A 86 -10.42 6.95 22.99
CA ASN A 86 -10.26 5.73 22.19
C ASN A 86 -10.96 5.76 20.82
N THR A 87 -11.96 6.64 20.64
CA THR A 87 -12.81 6.72 19.45
C THR A 87 -12.87 8.13 18.84
N THR A 88 -12.69 9.16 19.65
CA THR A 88 -12.80 10.55 19.25
C THR A 88 -11.48 11.06 18.71
N THR A 89 -11.50 11.63 17.49
CA THR A 89 -10.31 12.27 16.89
C THR A 89 -10.59 13.72 16.54
N ARG A 90 -9.57 14.57 16.68
CA ARG A 90 -9.59 15.98 16.32
C ARG A 90 -8.64 16.25 15.15
N PRO A 91 -9.01 17.05 14.15
CA PRO A 91 -8.08 17.50 13.12
C PRO A 91 -6.85 18.18 13.72
N LEU A 92 -5.65 17.80 13.28
CA LEU A 92 -4.40 18.40 13.71
C LEU A 92 -3.73 19.15 12.55
N ALA A 93 -3.46 18.47 11.45
CA ALA A 93 -2.76 19.07 10.30
C ALA A 93 -3.22 18.43 9.01
N ASN A 94 -3.12 19.19 7.91
CA ASN A 94 -3.34 18.67 6.56
C ASN A 94 -2.09 18.96 5.72
N ALA A 95 -1.61 17.94 5.02
CA ALA A 95 -0.51 18.07 4.07
C ALA A 95 -0.98 17.65 2.69
N THR A 96 -0.38 18.21 1.65
CA THR A 96 -0.57 17.74 0.28
C THR A 96 0.80 17.57 -0.36
N LEU A 97 1.07 16.38 -0.89
CA LEU A 97 2.24 16.15 -1.72
C LEU A 97 1.82 16.29 -3.19
N ASP A 98 2.65 16.95 -3.99
CA ASP A 98 2.39 17.11 -5.42
C ASP A 98 2.31 15.78 -6.15
N ALA A 99 1.59 15.79 -7.28
CA ALA A 99 1.50 14.65 -8.17
C ALA A 99 2.88 14.21 -8.66
N PHE A 100 3.13 12.90 -8.70
CA PHE A 100 4.41 12.38 -9.15
C PHE A 100 4.26 11.03 -9.86
N TYR A 101 5.25 10.70 -10.68
CA TYR A 101 5.35 9.40 -11.33
C TYR A 101 6.32 8.49 -10.58
N GLN A 102 5.93 7.24 -10.40
CA GLN A 102 6.72 6.17 -9.83
C GLN A 102 6.98 5.11 -10.89
N GLY A 103 8.26 4.76 -11.05
CA GLY A 103 8.69 3.71 -11.98
C GLY A 103 8.18 2.31 -11.61
N ARG A 104 8.37 1.38 -12.54
CA ARG A 104 7.99 -0.04 -12.39
C ARG A 104 8.83 -0.71 -11.32
N GLY A 105 8.20 -1.41 -10.38
CA GLY A 105 8.90 -2.12 -9.29
C GLY A 105 9.74 -1.20 -8.39
N LYS A 106 9.54 0.12 -8.44
CA LYS A 106 10.32 1.10 -7.67
C LYS A 106 9.60 1.47 -6.38
N THR A 107 10.35 2.00 -5.42
CA THR A 107 9.82 2.61 -4.19
C THR A 107 10.09 4.10 -4.24
N ALA A 108 9.13 4.92 -3.83
CA ALA A 108 9.24 6.36 -3.74
C ALA A 108 9.23 6.79 -2.27
N HIS A 109 10.19 7.62 -1.88
CA HIS A 109 10.24 8.27 -0.57
C HIS A 109 9.92 9.75 -0.75
N LYS A 110 8.94 10.26 0.00
CA LYS A 110 8.47 11.64 -0.09
C LYS A 110 8.46 12.26 1.29
N TRP A 111 9.27 13.30 1.45
CA TRP A 111 9.25 14.15 2.63
C TRP A 111 8.15 15.19 2.50
N GLY A 112 7.53 15.52 3.62
CA GLY A 112 6.58 16.60 3.71
C GLY A 112 6.54 17.18 5.11
N SER A 113 5.95 18.36 5.19
CA SER A 113 5.65 19.02 6.46
C SER A 113 4.27 19.64 6.42
N ALA A 114 3.68 19.82 7.58
CA ALA A 114 2.43 20.54 7.74
C ALA A 114 2.39 21.23 9.09
N VAL A 115 1.84 22.44 9.12
CA VAL A 115 1.64 23.20 10.35
C VAL A 115 0.38 22.69 11.04
N ALA A 116 0.51 22.30 12.31
CA ALA A 116 -0.62 21.96 13.15
C ALA A 116 -1.51 23.19 13.35
N ARG A 117 -2.83 23.00 13.23
CA ARG A 117 -3.84 24.05 13.36
C ARG A 117 -4.59 23.89 14.69
N GLY A 118 -5.05 25.00 15.25
CA GLY A 118 -5.76 25.03 16.54
C GLY A 118 -4.82 25.07 17.73
N ALA A 119 -5.21 24.48 18.86
CA ALA A 119 -4.43 24.49 20.12
C ALA A 119 -3.18 23.59 20.11
N GLY A 120 -2.61 23.28 18.93
CA GLY A 120 -1.49 22.35 18.77
C GLY A 120 -1.77 20.95 19.35
N VAL A 121 -0.72 20.21 19.66
CA VAL A 121 -0.84 18.98 20.47
C VAL A 121 -0.90 19.38 21.94
N ASN A 122 -2.11 19.65 22.44
CA ASN A 122 -2.32 19.85 23.87
C ASN A 122 -2.08 18.52 24.59
N ARG A 123 -0.87 18.33 25.12
CA ARG A 123 -0.39 17.09 25.73
C ARG A 123 -1.39 16.51 26.73
N THR A 124 -1.93 17.33 27.62
CA THR A 124 -2.84 16.90 28.69
C THR A 124 -4.19 16.40 28.17
N ALA A 125 -4.67 16.93 27.04
CA ALA A 125 -5.97 16.56 26.46
C ALA A 125 -5.90 15.46 25.40
N ALA A 126 -4.68 15.05 25.01
CA ALA A 126 -4.43 14.07 23.95
C ALA A 126 -3.84 12.75 24.46
N THR A 127 -3.73 12.62 25.78
CA THR A 127 -3.18 11.44 26.43
C THR A 127 -4.27 10.40 26.62
N VAL A 128 -4.20 9.33 25.84
CA VAL A 128 -5.02 8.12 26.00
C VAL A 128 -4.15 7.08 26.72
N ASN A 129 -4.53 6.67 27.93
CA ASN A 129 -3.79 5.69 28.74
C ASN A 129 -2.30 6.05 28.96
N GLY A 130 -1.98 7.33 29.14
CA GLY A 130 -0.59 7.79 29.31
C GLY A 130 0.21 7.95 28.00
N LYS A 131 -0.40 7.65 26.84
CA LYS A 131 0.24 7.68 25.51
C LYS A 131 -0.47 8.64 24.57
N VAL A 132 0.23 9.13 23.56
CA VAL A 132 -0.35 10.01 22.52
C VAL A 132 -0.42 9.24 21.22
N PHE A 133 -1.62 9.18 20.64
CA PHE A 133 -1.84 8.53 19.35
C PHE A 133 -2.24 9.57 18.29
N LEU A 134 -1.65 9.42 17.11
CA LEU A 134 -1.98 10.18 15.92
C LEU A 134 -2.55 9.27 14.85
N ARG A 135 -3.76 9.57 14.38
CA ARG A 135 -4.31 8.95 13.18
C ARG A 135 -3.82 9.68 11.94
N VAL A 136 -3.19 8.93 11.04
CA VAL A 136 -2.77 9.42 9.74
C VAL A 136 -3.67 8.81 8.69
N GLU A 137 -4.34 9.64 7.91
CA GLU A 137 -5.14 9.22 6.76
C GLU A 137 -4.56 9.78 5.48
N PHE A 138 -4.60 9.01 4.41
CA PHE A 138 -4.24 9.45 3.07
C PHE A 138 -5.39 9.24 2.10
N THR A 139 -5.45 10.11 1.10
CA THR A 139 -6.35 9.96 -0.04
C THR A 139 -5.64 10.45 -1.30
N THR A 140 -5.62 9.63 -2.33
CA THR A 140 -5.05 9.97 -3.63
C THR A 140 -5.80 9.23 -4.74
N SER A 141 -5.48 9.56 -5.98
CA SER A 141 -5.89 8.75 -7.12
C SER A 141 -4.66 8.41 -7.95
N VAL A 142 -4.69 7.21 -8.53
CA VAL A 142 -3.56 6.66 -9.30
C VAL A 142 -3.99 6.24 -10.68
N LYS A 143 -3.09 6.40 -11.64
CA LYS A 143 -3.20 5.83 -12.98
C LYS A 143 -2.02 4.90 -13.21
N TYR A 144 -2.31 3.66 -13.61
CA TYR A 144 -1.28 2.69 -13.95
C TYR A 144 -0.87 2.87 -15.41
N LYS A 145 0.44 2.98 -15.65
CA LYS A 145 1.00 3.03 -17.00
C LYS A 145 1.37 1.61 -17.43
N ILE A 146 0.59 1.03 -18.34
CA ILE A 146 0.89 -0.25 -19.01
C ILE A 146 1.72 0.04 -20.26
N LEU A 147 2.85 -0.66 -20.40
CA LEU A 147 3.78 -0.47 -21.53
C LEU A 147 4.23 1.01 -21.66
N MET A 148 4.85 1.41 -22.77
CA MET A 148 5.41 2.77 -22.91
C MET A 148 4.36 3.87 -23.11
N MET A 149 3.12 3.54 -23.52
CA MET A 149 2.18 4.53 -24.07
C MET A 149 0.79 4.60 -23.40
N PHE A 150 0.31 3.54 -22.74
CA PHE A 150 -1.10 3.49 -22.31
C PHE A 150 -1.26 3.68 -20.79
N TYR A 151 -2.26 4.48 -20.40
CA TYR A 151 -2.68 4.61 -19.01
C TYR A 151 -4.01 3.90 -18.81
N MET A 152 -4.10 3.11 -17.75
CA MET A 152 -5.35 2.54 -17.28
C MET A 152 -6.27 3.59 -16.66
N LYS A 153 -7.51 3.19 -16.44
CA LYS A 153 -8.50 3.94 -15.68
C LYS A 153 -7.90 4.39 -14.34
N ARG A 154 -8.31 5.57 -13.89
CA ARG A 154 -7.89 6.13 -12.61
C ARG A 154 -8.58 5.36 -11.47
N HIS A 155 -7.81 4.91 -10.50
CA HIS A 155 -8.29 4.27 -9.28
C HIS A 155 -8.09 5.20 -8.09
N ARG A 156 -9.06 5.25 -7.17
CA ARG A 156 -8.93 5.99 -5.92
C ARG A 156 -8.26 5.09 -4.88
N LEU A 157 -7.29 5.63 -4.16
CA LEU A 157 -6.65 4.96 -3.04
C LEU A 157 -6.86 5.80 -1.79
N PHE A 158 -7.20 5.11 -0.71
CA PHE A 158 -7.35 5.72 0.60
C PHE A 158 -6.96 4.71 1.66
N GLY A 159 -6.62 5.21 2.83
CA GLY A 159 -6.31 4.38 3.98
C GLY A 159 -5.86 5.23 5.14
N GLY A 160 -5.69 4.60 6.28
CA GLY A 160 -5.11 5.22 7.45
C GLY A 160 -4.49 4.20 8.38
N ALA A 161 -3.79 4.73 9.38
CA ALA A 161 -3.25 3.97 10.50
C ALA A 161 -3.22 4.84 11.74
N ASN A 162 -3.22 4.20 12.89
CA ASN A 162 -3.03 4.83 14.19
C ASN A 162 -1.55 4.70 14.54
N VAL A 163 -0.92 5.81 14.91
CA VAL A 163 0.53 5.91 15.12
C VAL A 163 0.76 6.35 16.56
N GLU A 164 1.45 5.53 17.35
CA GLU A 164 1.87 5.91 18.70
C GLU A 164 3.07 6.87 18.64
N MET A 165 2.97 7.97 19.39
CA MET A 165 3.97 9.02 19.45
C MET A 165 4.61 9.07 20.84
N ASN A 166 5.92 9.23 20.86
CA ASN A 166 6.67 9.43 22.08
C ASN A 166 6.58 10.90 22.53
N VAL A 167 6.13 11.14 23.76
CA VAL A 167 5.95 12.47 24.34
C VAL A 167 7.28 13.10 24.80
N SER A 168 8.33 12.32 24.97
CA SER A 168 9.65 12.85 25.34
C SER A 168 10.44 13.30 24.12
N SER A 169 10.43 12.53 23.02
CA SER A 169 11.17 12.85 21.79
C SER A 169 10.33 13.56 20.73
N GLY A 170 9.01 13.42 20.71
CA GLY A 170 8.14 13.89 19.62
C GLY A 170 8.15 13.01 18.37
N GLU A 171 8.85 11.87 18.41
CA GLU A 171 8.95 10.92 17.31
C GLU A 171 7.98 9.76 17.45
N LYS A 172 7.75 9.06 16.34
CA LYS A 172 7.03 7.78 16.34
C LYS A 172 7.73 6.75 17.25
N VAL A 173 6.96 6.02 18.05
CA VAL A 173 7.50 5.00 18.98
C VAL A 173 8.08 3.79 18.23
N GLU A 174 7.34 3.29 17.24
CA GLU A 174 7.78 2.12 16.48
C GLU A 174 8.92 2.48 15.52
N SER A 175 10.01 1.71 15.52
CA SER A 175 11.07 1.85 14.53
C SER A 175 10.67 1.33 13.15
N LYS A 176 9.69 0.41 13.09
CA LYS A 176 9.18 -0.18 11.86
C LYS A 176 8.27 0.79 11.10
N GLU A 177 8.24 0.66 9.78
CA GLU A 177 7.29 1.41 8.95
C GLU A 177 5.85 0.95 9.17
N ILE A 178 4.92 1.90 9.30
CA ILE A 178 3.51 1.62 9.56
C ILE A 178 2.75 1.68 8.24
N ARG A 179 2.09 0.59 7.86
CA ARG A 179 1.29 0.52 6.62
C ARG A 179 -0.01 1.32 6.81
N LEU A 180 -0.27 2.26 5.91
CA LEU A 180 -1.57 2.93 5.82
C LEU A 180 -2.52 2.03 5.03
N GLY A 181 -3.52 1.47 5.70
CA GLY A 181 -4.46 0.51 5.14
C GLY A 181 -5.90 0.78 5.57
N ALA A 182 -6.75 -0.24 5.51
CA ALA A 182 -8.14 -0.14 5.96
C ALA A 182 -8.25 -0.26 7.50
N VAL A 183 -7.55 0.59 8.24
CA VAL A 183 -7.57 0.57 9.72
C VAL A 183 -8.62 1.55 10.26
N PRO A 184 -9.56 1.11 11.12
CA PRO A 184 -10.60 1.98 11.68
C PRO A 184 -10.02 3.00 12.68
N PRO A 185 -10.70 4.15 12.89
CA PRO A 185 -10.28 5.22 13.83
C PRO A 185 -10.58 4.83 15.28
N ARG A 186 -10.09 3.67 15.73
CA ARG A 186 -10.31 3.16 17.08
C ARG A 186 -9.02 2.61 17.65
N LEU A 187 -8.76 2.94 18.90
CA LEU A 187 -7.71 2.35 19.72
C LEU A 187 -8.35 1.15 20.43
N GLU A 188 -8.39 -0.02 19.77
CA GLU A 188 -8.85 -1.26 20.42
C GLU A 188 -7.73 -1.82 21.31
N SER A 189 -8.13 -2.38 22.46
CA SER A 189 -7.27 -3.24 23.27
C SER A 189 -6.89 -4.45 22.43
N GLU A 190 -5.60 -4.74 22.35
CA GLU A 190 -4.99 -5.85 21.62
C GLU A 190 -5.82 -7.15 21.75
N ALA A 191 -6.57 -7.47 20.70
CA ALA A 191 -7.25 -8.75 20.54
C ALA A 191 -6.61 -9.45 19.34
N ALA A 192 -6.04 -10.63 19.63
CA ALA A 192 -5.25 -11.50 18.78
C ALA A 192 -5.46 -11.34 17.26
N GLU A 193 -4.37 -11.06 16.55
CA GLU A 193 -4.29 -11.13 15.10
C GLU A 193 -4.72 -12.54 14.64
N ALA A 194 -5.95 -12.65 14.14
CA ALA A 194 -6.46 -13.87 13.58
C ALA A 194 -5.59 -14.27 12.39
N ARG A 195 -4.89 -15.40 12.51
CA ARG A 195 -4.15 -16.09 11.45
C ARG A 195 -4.99 -16.16 10.17
N GLY A 196 -4.71 -15.28 9.22
CA GLY A 196 -5.15 -15.40 7.84
C GLY A 196 -4.29 -16.42 7.11
N CYS A 197 -4.60 -17.70 7.30
CA CYS A 197 -4.03 -18.80 6.52
C CYS A 197 -4.43 -18.60 5.05
N SER A 198 -3.49 -18.13 4.22
CA SER A 198 -3.71 -18.07 2.78
C SER A 198 -3.50 -19.48 2.23
N VAL A 199 -4.61 -20.19 1.99
CA VAL A 199 -4.61 -21.46 1.25
C VAL A 199 -4.02 -21.20 -0.13
N ALA A 200 -2.78 -21.61 -0.33
CA ALA A 200 -2.20 -21.70 -1.65
C ALA A 200 -2.85 -22.91 -2.35
N PHE A 201 -3.86 -22.67 -3.18
CA PHE A 201 -4.24 -23.62 -4.23
C PHE A 201 -3.09 -23.64 -5.26
N VAL A 202 -2.02 -24.38 -4.93
CA VAL A 202 -0.99 -24.75 -5.90
C VAL A 202 -1.60 -25.85 -6.76
N GLY A 203 -1.80 -25.51 -8.04
CA GLY A 203 -2.43 -26.36 -9.04
C GLY A 203 -1.75 -27.72 -9.16
N LEU A 204 -2.46 -28.75 -8.72
CA LEU A 204 -2.15 -30.14 -9.02
C LEU A 204 -2.85 -30.50 -10.34
N PHE A 205 -2.28 -30.06 -11.47
CA PHE A 205 -2.73 -30.46 -12.80
C PHE A 205 -1.59 -30.51 -13.84
N VAL A 206 -0.38 -30.89 -13.41
CA VAL A 206 0.73 -31.17 -14.34
C VAL A 206 1.46 -32.44 -13.93
N THR A 207 0.77 -33.58 -13.90
CA THR A 207 1.43 -34.92 -13.91
C THR A 207 0.60 -36.02 -14.60
N GLY A 208 -0.59 -35.72 -15.16
CA GLY A 208 -1.43 -36.74 -15.81
C GLY A 208 -1.34 -36.83 -17.33
N LEU A 209 -0.72 -35.86 -18.01
CA LEU A 209 -0.74 -35.76 -19.48
C LEU A 209 0.59 -36.07 -20.18
N PHE A 210 1.64 -36.42 -19.43
CA PHE A 210 2.94 -36.82 -20.01
C PHE A 210 3.16 -38.34 -20.07
N LEU A 211 2.21 -39.16 -19.61
CA LEU A 211 2.35 -40.63 -19.59
C LEU A 211 1.51 -41.37 -20.65
N THR A 212 0.80 -40.67 -21.54
CA THR A 212 0.10 -41.29 -22.68
C THR A 212 0.60 -40.83 -24.04
N ALA A 213 1.67 -40.03 -24.09
CA ALA A 213 2.30 -39.58 -25.34
C ALA A 213 3.56 -40.38 -25.73
N PHE A 214 3.92 -41.41 -24.95
CA PHE A 214 4.99 -42.36 -25.26
C PHE A 214 4.53 -43.80 -25.03
N THR A 215 3.58 -44.25 -25.85
CA THR A 215 3.43 -45.65 -26.28
C THR A 215 2.95 -45.65 -27.71
#